data_AF-A0A1B8E0B1-F1
#
_entry.id   AF-A0A1B8E0B1-F1
#
_cell.length_a   1.000
_cell.length_b   1.000
_cell.length_c   1.000
_cell.angle_alpha   90.00
_cell.angle_beta   90.00
_cell.angle_gamma   90.00
#
_symmetry.space_group_name_H-M   'P 1'
#
loop_
_entity.id
_entity.type
_entity.pdbx_description
1 polymer ?
#
loop_
_entity_poly.entity_id
_entity_poly.type
_entity_poly.pdbx_seq_one_letter_code
_entity_poly.pdbx_strand_id
1 'polypeptide(L)'
;MSTSVRFNLVYWYGEFLQDIPARLGTNEALDSSVKALTASHSSYCLYNRATPEALVKYSAALRILRFYLDDPIKARSSETLCAVMLLLICQGFHGAGDMSMTGHCEGAAQILKARRYYNRNDEFESKLHLSLRAPVIFEGLFNPRIQFTPSEWKTLVDNHIDEGTFPGKLMRYVSQVTAMLRHGNFFNGEISDTKSVDELRTNYQTLKAAIKSYGTYMESLKPIDKDVKRFAFDAQTYYLVQRFYTFALTVGIILGCVLSAIDTEDTELTSDLNSFASGIMALAEDGKRFKPLGASYMQLCFQSAWVGTTDPLIKAEAEKEMVEYVESFGTGYPKARLMSELERMSRHLRLIERYTV
;
A
#
# COMPACT_ATOMS: atom_id res chain seq x y z
N MET A 1 24.83 -3.80 -17.25
CA MET A 1 23.76 -4.77 -16.98
C MET A 1 22.66 -4.05 -16.20
N SER A 2 21.42 -4.03 -16.70
CA SER A 2 20.28 -3.47 -15.97
C SER A 2 19.74 -4.49 -14.96
N THR A 3 19.39 -4.04 -13.75
CA THR A 3 18.76 -4.88 -12.72
C THR A 3 17.39 -5.35 -13.22
N SER A 4 17.14 -6.67 -13.18
CA SER A 4 15.83 -7.24 -13.50
C SER A 4 14.71 -6.57 -12.68
N VAL A 5 13.55 -6.32 -13.30
CA VAL A 5 12.40 -5.66 -12.65
C VAL A 5 12.04 -6.32 -11.32
N ARG A 6 12.12 -7.66 -11.23
CA ARG A 6 11.78 -8.41 -10.00
C ARG A 6 12.64 -8.07 -8.77
N PHE A 7 13.80 -7.44 -8.98
CA PHE A 7 14.75 -7.04 -7.93
C PHE A 7 14.97 -5.52 -7.84
N ASN A 8 14.27 -4.74 -8.67
CA ASN A 8 14.51 -3.31 -8.80
C ASN A 8 13.75 -2.51 -7.72
N LEU A 9 14.46 -2.02 -6.72
CA LEU A 9 13.88 -1.23 -5.63
C LEU A 9 13.16 0.03 -6.13
N VAL A 10 13.73 0.74 -7.10
CA VAL A 10 13.14 1.97 -7.67
C VAL A 10 11.78 1.66 -8.30
N TYR A 11 11.68 0.59 -9.08
CA TYR A 11 10.45 0.18 -9.74
C TYR A 11 9.32 -0.17 -8.75
N TRP A 12 9.67 -0.80 -7.63
CA TRP A 12 8.67 -1.28 -6.66
C TRP A 12 8.30 -0.25 -5.59
N TYR A 13 9.27 0.53 -5.13
CA TYR A 13 9.13 1.41 -3.97
C TYR A 13 9.17 2.91 -4.28
N GLY A 14 9.63 3.32 -5.47
CA GLY A 14 9.52 4.70 -5.93
C GLY A 14 10.82 5.35 -6.37
N GLU A 15 10.69 6.42 -7.15
CA GLU A 15 11.81 7.13 -7.79
C GLU A 15 12.73 7.88 -6.82
N PHE A 16 12.24 8.24 -5.63
CA PHE A 16 13.04 8.94 -4.60
C PHE A 16 14.32 8.17 -4.22
N LEU A 17 14.34 6.85 -4.41
CA LEU A 17 15.49 6.00 -4.16
C LEU A 17 16.69 6.36 -5.06
N GLN A 18 16.46 6.93 -6.25
CA GLN A 18 17.53 7.36 -7.16
C GLN A 18 18.28 8.59 -6.63
N ASP A 19 17.64 9.41 -5.79
CA ASP A 19 18.19 10.65 -5.25
C ASP A 19 19.03 10.41 -3.98
N ILE A 20 18.93 9.21 -3.37
CA ILE A 20 19.57 8.87 -2.10
C ILE A 20 21.10 8.93 -2.16
N PRO A 21 21.80 8.39 -3.17
CA PRO A 21 23.27 8.38 -3.19
C PRO A 21 23.88 9.77 -3.04
N ALA A 22 23.27 10.81 -3.62
CA ALA A 22 23.74 12.19 -3.53
C ALA A 22 23.53 12.83 -2.15
N ARG A 23 22.75 12.20 -1.27
CA ARG A 23 22.43 12.70 0.08
C ARG A 23 23.17 11.97 1.19
N LEU A 24 23.91 10.91 0.87
CA LEU A 24 24.67 10.15 1.86
C LEU A 24 25.76 11.01 2.52
N GLY A 25 26.04 10.73 3.79
CA GLY A 25 27.04 11.47 4.58
C GLY A 25 26.54 12.75 5.23
N THR A 26 25.26 13.12 5.01
CA THR A 26 24.64 14.34 5.57
C THR A 26 23.71 14.05 6.75
N ASN A 27 23.19 12.82 6.85
CA ASN A 27 22.23 12.41 7.87
C ASN A 27 22.51 10.96 8.28
N GLU A 28 22.92 10.74 9.53
CA GLU A 28 23.31 9.42 10.04
C GLU A 28 22.14 8.42 10.08
N ALA A 29 20.91 8.91 10.32
CA ALA A 29 19.72 8.05 10.28
C ALA A 29 19.45 7.54 8.86
N LEU A 30 19.58 8.39 7.84
CA LEU A 30 19.48 7.97 6.44
C LEU A 30 20.59 6.97 6.09
N ASP A 31 21.85 7.31 6.38
CA ASP A 31 23.01 6.47 6.06
C ASP A 31 22.89 5.07 6.69
N SER A 32 22.47 5.01 7.95
CA SER A 32 22.26 3.76 8.67
C SER A 32 21.08 2.97 8.11
N SER A 33 20.00 3.65 7.71
CA SER A 33 18.85 3.01 7.08
C SER A 33 19.16 2.47 5.67
N VAL A 34 20.06 3.11 4.92
CA VAL A 34 20.56 2.60 3.64
C VAL A 34 21.40 1.33 3.83
N LYS A 35 22.24 1.29 4.87
CA LYS A 35 22.98 0.05 5.24
C LYS A 35 22.02 -1.07 5.63
N ALA A 36 20.96 -0.76 6.36
CA ALA A 36 19.92 -1.73 6.69
C ALA A 36 19.22 -2.22 5.41
N LEU A 37 18.71 -1.31 4.58
CA LEU A 37 17.98 -1.65 3.35
C LEU A 37 18.78 -2.52 2.39
N THR A 38 20.04 -2.19 2.16
CA THR A 38 20.91 -2.96 1.26
C THR A 38 21.14 -4.39 1.78
N ALA A 39 21.34 -4.55 3.09
CA ALA A 39 21.48 -5.87 3.72
C ALA A 39 20.16 -6.66 3.69
N SER A 40 19.03 -6.02 4.02
CA SER A 40 17.69 -6.62 4.00
C SER A 40 17.30 -7.04 2.58
N HIS A 41 17.52 -6.19 1.58
CA HIS A 41 17.26 -6.48 0.17
C HIS A 41 18.09 -7.66 -0.32
N SER A 42 19.40 -7.66 -0.04
CA SER A 42 20.29 -8.77 -0.41
C SER A 42 19.84 -10.07 0.25
N SER A 43 19.54 -10.02 1.54
CA SER A 43 19.06 -11.17 2.32
C SER A 43 17.75 -11.74 1.75
N TYR A 44 16.78 -10.88 1.47
CA TYR A 44 15.49 -11.28 0.93
C TYR A 44 15.59 -11.81 -0.50
N CYS A 45 16.39 -11.17 -1.35
CA CYS A 45 16.56 -11.62 -2.73
C CYS A 45 17.33 -12.95 -2.86
N LEU A 46 18.25 -13.24 -1.95
CA LEU A 46 19.06 -14.45 -1.97
C LEU A 46 18.45 -15.61 -1.19
N TYR A 47 17.81 -15.32 -0.05
CA TYR A 47 17.40 -16.33 0.93
C TYR A 47 15.91 -16.30 1.25
N ASN A 48 15.15 -15.34 0.71
CA ASN A 48 13.73 -15.12 1.00
C ASN A 48 13.41 -15.00 2.50
N ARG A 49 14.37 -14.50 3.29
CA ARG A 49 14.24 -14.33 4.75
C ARG A 49 15.22 -13.27 5.26
N ALA A 50 14.99 -12.79 6.48
CA ALA A 50 15.96 -11.97 7.20
C ALA A 50 17.19 -12.79 7.63
N THR A 51 18.39 -12.22 7.51
CA THR A 51 19.62 -12.75 8.11
C THR A 51 19.91 -12.04 9.44
N PRO A 52 20.67 -12.67 10.36
CA PRO A 52 21.11 -12.00 11.58
C PRO A 52 21.82 -10.67 11.31
N GLU A 53 22.63 -10.59 10.26
CA GLU A 53 23.32 -9.36 9.85
C GLU A 53 22.34 -8.25 9.44
N ALA A 54 21.33 -8.57 8.62
CA ALA A 54 20.31 -7.61 8.22
C ALA A 54 19.52 -7.09 9.44
N LEU A 55 19.16 -7.99 10.37
CA LEU A 55 18.45 -7.64 11.61
C LEU A 55 19.28 -6.75 12.54
N VAL A 56 20.59 -7.01 12.64
CA VAL A 56 21.51 -6.16 13.43
C VAL A 56 21.58 -4.74 12.84
N LYS A 57 21.74 -4.62 11.51
CA LYS A 57 21.78 -3.31 10.83
C LYS A 57 20.45 -2.56 10.95
N TYR A 58 19.33 -3.27 10.80
CA TYR A 58 18.00 -2.72 11.00
C TYR A 58 17.79 -2.18 12.42
N SER A 59 18.17 -2.98 13.43
CA SER A 59 18.08 -2.57 14.84
C SER A 59 18.97 -1.37 15.16
N ALA A 60 20.18 -1.31 14.58
CA ALA A 60 21.07 -0.17 14.72
C ALA A 60 20.46 1.11 14.10
N ALA A 61 19.91 1.00 12.88
CA ALA A 61 19.26 2.11 12.20
C ALA A 61 18.04 2.64 12.98
N LEU A 62 17.21 1.76 13.58
CA LEU A 62 16.10 2.16 14.45
C LEU A 62 16.56 2.96 15.67
N ARG A 63 17.66 2.55 16.30
CA ARG A 63 18.22 3.26 17.47
C ARG A 63 18.67 4.66 17.10
N ILE A 64 19.32 4.83 15.95
CA ILE A 64 19.79 6.13 15.46
C ILE A 64 18.61 7.00 15.06
N LEU A 65 17.64 6.43 14.35
CA LEU A 65 16.42 7.15 13.95
C LEU A 65 15.69 7.72 15.17
N ARG A 66 15.57 6.95 16.25
CA ARG A 66 14.92 7.42 17.49
C ARG A 66 15.55 8.71 18.02
N PHE A 67 16.87 8.83 18.01
CA PHE A 67 17.57 10.05 18.41
C PHE A 67 17.24 11.25 17.50
N TYR A 68 17.05 11.01 16.20
CA TYR A 68 16.63 12.05 15.25
C TYR A 68 15.17 12.48 15.46
N LEU A 69 14.30 11.56 15.89
CA LEU A 69 12.90 11.86 16.17
C LEU A 69 12.70 12.64 17.48
N ASP A 70 13.60 12.46 18.45
CA ASP A 70 13.59 13.22 19.71
C ASP A 70 14.01 14.70 19.53
N ASP A 71 14.66 15.03 18.40
CA ASP A 71 15.06 16.41 18.06
C ASP A 71 14.04 17.03 17.07
N PRO A 72 13.31 18.09 17.45
CA PRO A 72 12.22 18.64 16.63
C PRO A 72 12.66 19.26 15.30
N ILE A 73 13.94 19.63 15.17
CA ILE A 73 14.49 20.16 13.91
C ILE A 73 14.86 18.99 13.01
N LYS A 74 15.61 18.01 13.53
CA LYS A 74 16.04 16.83 12.77
C LYS A 74 14.87 15.96 12.33
N ALA A 75 13.84 15.83 13.16
CA ALA A 75 12.63 15.07 12.87
C ALA A 75 11.90 15.57 11.61
N ARG A 76 12.08 16.84 11.22
CA ARG A 76 11.39 17.46 10.08
C ARG A 76 12.18 17.41 8.77
N SER A 77 13.43 16.91 8.78
CA SER A 77 14.23 16.83 7.55
C SER A 77 13.71 15.76 6.59
N SER A 78 13.90 15.98 5.29
CA SER A 78 13.51 15.01 4.24
C SER A 78 14.31 13.70 4.36
N GLU A 79 15.56 13.77 4.82
CA GLU A 79 16.43 12.62 5.09
C GLU A 79 15.90 11.75 6.23
N THR A 80 15.40 12.37 7.31
CA THR A 80 14.80 11.62 8.43
C THR A 80 13.50 10.94 7.99
N LEU A 81 12.67 11.61 7.21
CA LEU A 81 11.48 10.97 6.63
C LEU A 81 11.84 9.83 5.66
N CYS A 82 12.92 10.00 4.89
CA CYS A 82 13.43 8.96 4.01
C CYS A 82 13.92 7.76 4.81
N ALA A 83 14.65 7.98 5.91
CA ALA A 83 15.08 6.91 6.82
C ALA A 83 13.88 6.06 7.30
N VAL A 84 12.78 6.70 7.71
CA VAL A 84 11.53 6.01 8.08
C VAL A 84 10.99 5.18 6.92
N MET A 85 10.91 5.75 5.72
CA MET A 85 10.46 5.03 4.52
C MET A 85 11.35 3.83 4.21
N LEU A 86 12.68 3.94 4.35
CA LEU A 86 13.59 2.81 4.11
C LEU A 86 13.41 1.70 5.14
N LEU A 87 13.18 2.05 6.42
CA LEU A 87 12.94 1.04 7.48
C LEU A 87 11.57 0.37 7.32
N LEU A 88 10.57 1.08 6.83
CA LEU A 88 9.29 0.49 6.43
C LEU A 88 9.50 -0.53 5.30
N ILE A 89 10.32 -0.22 4.29
CA ILE A 89 10.66 -1.17 3.22
C ILE A 89 11.43 -2.39 3.77
N CYS A 90 12.41 -2.17 4.65
CA CYS A 90 13.17 -3.26 5.29
C CYS A 90 12.25 -4.24 5.99
N GLN A 91 11.22 -3.75 6.66
CA GLN A 91 10.28 -4.62 7.35
C GLN A 91 9.52 -5.53 6.39
N GLY A 92 9.11 -5.01 5.23
CA GLY A 92 8.51 -5.84 4.19
C GLY A 92 9.40 -7.00 3.74
N PHE A 93 10.73 -6.86 3.86
CA PHE A 93 11.71 -7.90 3.52
C PHE A 93 11.96 -8.90 4.65
N HIS A 94 11.88 -8.46 5.90
CA HIS A 94 12.16 -9.32 7.05
C HIS A 94 11.02 -10.30 7.34
N GLY A 95 9.86 -10.09 6.72
CA GLY A 95 8.68 -10.91 6.94
C GLY A 95 7.85 -10.43 8.10
N ALA A 96 6.57 -10.82 8.08
CA ALA A 96 5.58 -10.43 9.06
C ALA A 96 5.72 -11.26 10.34
N GLY A 97 6.79 -11.04 11.11
CA GLY A 97 6.88 -11.55 12.49
C GLY A 97 5.65 -11.10 13.30
N ASP A 98 5.15 -9.92 12.97
CA ASP A 98 3.78 -9.52 13.20
C ASP A 98 3.27 -8.81 11.93
N MET A 99 2.18 -9.26 11.31
CA MET A 99 1.34 -8.38 10.47
C MET A 99 0.69 -7.25 11.32
N SER A 100 1.14 -7.04 12.56
CA SER A 100 0.71 -5.92 13.37
C SER A 100 1.20 -4.64 12.71
N MET A 101 0.39 -3.60 12.85
CA MET A 101 0.75 -2.23 12.52
C MET A 101 2.04 -1.87 13.29
N THR A 102 3.18 -2.11 12.66
CA THR A 102 4.54 -2.06 13.28
C THR A 102 4.99 -0.68 13.73
N GLY A 103 4.10 0.30 13.68
CA GLY A 103 4.35 1.67 14.12
C GLY A 103 5.15 2.51 13.12
N HIS A 104 5.71 1.96 12.03
CA HIS A 104 6.43 2.79 11.05
C HIS A 104 5.52 3.74 10.29
N CYS A 105 4.34 3.29 9.84
CA CYS A 105 3.40 4.23 9.23
C CYS A 105 2.80 5.18 10.27
N GLU A 106 2.65 4.76 11.53
CA GLU A 106 2.29 5.65 12.64
C GLU A 106 3.34 6.75 12.84
N GLY A 107 4.62 6.38 12.93
CA GLY A 107 5.73 7.32 13.04
C GLY A 107 5.86 8.22 11.80
N ALA A 108 5.72 7.66 10.60
CA ALA A 108 5.65 8.42 9.36
C ALA A 108 4.51 9.42 9.38
N ALA A 109 3.33 9.02 9.84
CA ALA A 109 2.17 9.89 9.95
C ALA A 109 2.43 11.06 10.92
N GLN A 110 3.04 10.80 12.07
CA GLN A 110 3.40 11.84 13.04
C GLN A 110 4.39 12.86 12.44
N ILE A 111 5.39 12.40 11.70
CA ILE A 111 6.36 13.27 11.02
C ILE A 111 5.68 14.09 9.91
N LEU A 112 4.87 13.44 9.07
CA LEU A 112 4.12 14.12 8.01
C LEU A 112 3.19 15.19 8.60
N LYS A 113 2.52 14.90 9.73
CA LYS A 113 1.72 15.87 10.49
C LYS A 113 2.55 17.06 10.95
N ALA A 114 3.71 16.80 11.54
CA ALA A 114 4.60 17.84 12.06
C ALA A 114 5.16 18.75 10.95
N ARG A 115 5.34 18.21 9.74
CA ARG A 115 5.81 18.95 8.55
C ARG A 115 4.69 19.76 7.88
N ARG A 116 3.43 19.38 8.08
CA ARG A 116 2.19 19.92 7.45
C ARG A 116 2.12 19.76 5.93
N TYR A 117 3.07 20.34 5.20
CA TYR A 117 3.16 20.28 3.74
C TYR A 117 4.54 19.80 3.34
N TYR A 118 4.61 19.02 2.26
CA TYR A 118 5.90 18.77 1.63
C TYR A 118 6.35 20.00 0.85
N ASN A 119 7.66 20.22 0.74
CA ASN A 119 8.18 21.28 -0.11
C ASN A 119 8.05 20.89 -1.59
N ARG A 120 7.10 21.51 -2.29
CA ARG A 120 6.88 21.28 -3.73
C ARG A 120 8.08 21.64 -4.61
N ASN A 121 8.99 22.48 -4.12
CA ASN A 121 10.22 22.86 -4.83
C ASN A 121 11.38 21.90 -4.55
N ASP A 122 11.23 20.95 -3.62
CA ASP A 122 12.19 19.86 -3.41
C ASP A 122 11.66 18.60 -4.12
N GLU A 123 12.29 18.26 -5.24
CA GLU A 123 11.89 17.13 -6.08
C GLU A 123 12.00 15.79 -5.32
N PHE A 124 13.06 15.62 -4.52
CA PHE A 124 13.25 14.41 -3.71
C PHE A 124 12.14 14.28 -2.68
N GLU A 125 11.82 15.37 -1.98
CA GLU A 125 10.75 15.37 -1.00
C GLU A 125 9.40 15.07 -1.64
N SER A 126 9.15 15.61 -2.84
CA SER A 126 7.92 15.37 -3.60
C SER A 126 7.78 13.89 -4.01
N LYS A 127 8.86 13.26 -4.50
CA LYS A 127 8.88 11.82 -4.83
C LYS A 127 8.75 10.93 -3.58
N LEU A 128 9.40 11.32 -2.49
CA LEU A 128 9.33 10.60 -1.21
C LEU A 128 7.91 10.63 -0.65
N HIS A 129 7.29 11.81 -0.61
CA HIS A 129 5.91 11.98 -0.16
C HIS A 129 4.92 11.18 -1.04
N LEU A 130 5.10 11.22 -2.36
CA LEU A 130 4.29 10.44 -3.32
C LEU A 130 4.30 8.95 -2.99
N SER A 131 5.45 8.42 -2.61
CA SER A 131 5.66 7.00 -2.32
C SER A 131 5.17 6.60 -0.92
N LEU A 132 5.34 7.48 0.06
CA LEU A 132 5.02 7.21 1.46
C LEU A 132 3.51 7.32 1.79
N ARG A 133 2.75 8.15 1.07
CA ARG A 133 1.32 8.34 1.36
C ARG A 133 0.52 7.04 1.29
N ALA A 134 0.83 6.15 0.33
CA ALA A 134 0.07 4.91 0.15
C ALA A 134 0.16 4.01 1.39
N PRO A 135 1.36 3.58 1.86
CA PRO A 135 1.45 2.82 3.10
C PRO A 135 0.70 3.45 4.29
N VAL A 136 0.83 4.77 4.48
CA VAL A 136 0.17 5.47 5.60
C VAL A 136 -1.35 5.46 5.49
N ILE A 137 -1.90 5.62 4.29
CA ILE A 137 -3.36 5.62 4.07
C ILE A 137 -3.94 4.21 4.25
N PHE A 138 -3.31 3.20 3.68
CA PHE A 138 -3.79 1.82 3.81
C PHE A 138 -3.65 1.32 5.25
N GLU A 139 -2.57 1.67 5.95
CA GLU A 139 -2.47 1.41 7.38
C GLU A 139 -3.54 2.21 8.14
N GLY A 140 -3.78 3.45 7.74
CA GLY A 140 -4.79 4.35 8.32
C GLY A 140 -6.21 3.81 8.33
N LEU A 141 -6.58 2.93 7.39
CA LEU A 141 -7.87 2.23 7.39
C LEU A 141 -8.06 1.39 8.65
N PHE A 142 -7.01 0.75 9.15
CA PHE A 142 -7.12 -0.24 10.23
C PHE A 142 -6.35 0.16 11.50
N ASN A 143 -5.45 1.15 11.46
CA ASN A 143 -4.72 1.64 12.63
C ASN A 143 -5.34 2.93 13.22
N PRO A 144 -6.10 2.85 14.34
CA PRO A 144 -6.65 4.03 15.02
C PRO A 144 -5.59 4.96 15.65
N ARG A 145 -4.32 4.54 15.75
CA ARG A 145 -3.23 5.40 16.25
C ARG A 145 -2.76 6.41 15.20
N ILE A 146 -3.09 6.22 13.92
CA ILE A 146 -2.87 7.22 12.87
C ILE A 146 -3.98 8.27 12.96
N GLN A 147 -3.69 9.34 13.69
CA GLN A 147 -4.65 10.41 13.99
C GLN A 147 -4.45 11.64 13.11
N PHE A 148 -5.06 11.62 11.93
CA PHE A 148 -5.21 12.80 11.08
C PHE A 148 -6.63 13.36 11.15
N THR A 149 -6.75 14.69 11.11
CA THR A 149 -8.02 15.36 10.85
C THR A 149 -8.48 15.12 9.40
N PRO A 150 -9.76 15.35 9.05
CA PRO A 150 -10.22 15.22 7.66
C PRO A 150 -9.40 16.05 6.65
N SER A 151 -8.97 17.27 7.04
CA SER A 151 -8.11 18.10 6.17
C SER A 151 -6.69 17.53 6.04
N GLU A 152 -6.13 16.96 7.11
CA GLU A 152 -4.80 16.34 7.07
C GLU A 152 -4.78 15.09 6.19
N TRP A 153 -5.84 14.27 6.23
CA TRP A 153 -6.03 13.14 5.29
C TRP A 153 -6.03 13.62 3.83
N LYS A 154 -6.78 14.69 3.53
CA LYS A 154 -6.80 15.29 2.20
C LYS A 154 -5.42 15.81 1.77
N THR A 155 -4.71 16.50 2.66
CA THR A 155 -3.35 17.00 2.36
C THR A 155 -2.35 15.87 2.14
N LEU A 156 -2.46 14.75 2.85
CA LEU A 156 -1.58 13.59 2.70
C LEU A 156 -1.58 12.99 1.28
N VAL A 157 -2.72 13.03 0.60
CA VAL A 157 -2.85 12.46 -0.75
C VAL A 157 -2.49 13.41 -1.88
N ASP A 158 -2.45 14.70 -1.59
CA ASP A 158 -2.21 15.72 -2.61
C ASP A 158 -0.74 15.74 -3.00
N ASN A 159 -0.45 15.39 -4.25
CA ASN A 159 0.87 15.51 -4.84
C ASN A 159 0.75 16.06 -6.27
N HIS A 160 1.60 17.01 -6.64
CA HIS A 160 1.58 17.63 -7.96
C HIS A 160 2.08 16.69 -9.06
N ILE A 161 2.92 15.69 -8.70
CA ILE A 161 3.48 14.73 -9.65
C ILE A 161 2.38 13.90 -10.33
N ASP A 162 1.30 13.60 -9.62
CA ASP A 162 0.27 12.69 -10.09
C ASP A 162 -1.14 13.28 -10.01
N GLU A 163 -1.23 14.61 -9.95
CA GLU A 163 -2.48 15.35 -9.95
C GLU A 163 -3.32 15.02 -11.19
N GLY A 164 -4.60 14.67 -10.97
CA GLY A 164 -5.53 14.30 -12.04
C GLY A 164 -5.30 12.91 -12.66
N THR A 165 -4.18 12.25 -12.38
CA THR A 165 -3.89 10.90 -12.88
C THR A 165 -4.79 9.84 -12.23
N PHE A 166 -4.91 8.68 -12.86
CA PHE A 166 -5.68 7.56 -12.31
C PHE A 166 -5.16 7.09 -10.94
N PRO A 167 -3.85 6.81 -10.74
CA PRO A 167 -3.32 6.47 -9.41
C PRO A 167 -3.56 7.53 -8.34
N GLY A 168 -3.43 8.81 -8.70
CA GLY A 168 -3.67 9.92 -7.77
C GLY A 168 -5.14 10.04 -7.34
N LYS A 169 -6.08 9.66 -8.19
CA LYS A 169 -7.51 9.57 -7.81
C LYS A 169 -7.76 8.42 -6.83
N LEU A 170 -7.15 7.25 -7.06
CA LEU A 170 -7.26 6.10 -6.15
C LEU A 170 -6.87 6.46 -4.71
N MET A 171 -5.77 7.20 -4.53
CA MET A 171 -5.33 7.66 -3.21
C MET A 171 -6.36 8.55 -2.52
N ARG A 172 -6.96 9.49 -3.26
CA ARG A 172 -8.00 10.38 -2.74
C ARG A 172 -9.25 9.60 -2.29
N TYR A 173 -9.67 8.60 -3.06
CA TYR A 173 -10.80 7.74 -2.70
C TYR A 173 -10.57 6.98 -1.39
N VAL A 174 -9.41 6.34 -1.22
CA VAL A 174 -9.10 5.61 0.02
C VAL A 174 -8.96 6.57 1.20
N SER A 175 -8.34 7.72 1.00
CA SER A 175 -8.21 8.74 2.04
C SER A 175 -9.56 9.29 2.51
N GLN A 176 -10.51 9.48 1.59
CA GLN A 176 -11.87 9.91 1.94
C GLN A 176 -12.55 8.85 2.81
N VAL A 177 -12.53 7.57 2.40
CA VAL A 177 -13.09 6.46 3.18
C VAL A 177 -12.41 6.35 4.54
N THR A 178 -11.10 6.51 4.60
CA THR A 178 -10.34 6.49 5.86
C THR A 178 -10.82 7.60 6.81
N ALA A 179 -11.00 8.83 6.30
CA ALA A 179 -11.53 9.93 7.09
C ALA A 179 -12.97 9.64 7.58
N MET A 180 -13.82 9.07 6.71
CA MET A 180 -15.19 8.66 7.07
C MET A 180 -15.20 7.63 8.20
N LEU A 181 -14.39 6.56 8.10
CA LEU A 181 -14.30 5.52 9.13
C LEU A 181 -13.79 6.04 10.48
N ARG A 182 -12.94 7.07 10.47
CA ARG A 182 -12.32 7.64 11.67
C ARG A 182 -13.19 8.69 12.37
N HIS A 183 -13.89 9.50 11.60
CA HIS A 183 -14.58 10.69 12.11
C HIS A 183 -16.10 10.59 12.02
N GLY A 184 -16.63 9.61 11.30
CA GLY A 184 -18.07 9.37 11.21
C GLY A 184 -18.63 8.52 12.35
N ASN A 185 -19.93 8.68 12.60
CA ASN A 185 -20.69 7.88 13.58
C ASN A 185 -21.28 6.59 12.99
N PHE A 186 -20.70 6.10 11.88
CA PHE A 186 -21.22 4.96 11.12
C PHE A 186 -21.36 3.66 11.93
N PHE A 187 -20.42 3.38 12.86
CA PHE A 187 -20.46 2.19 13.72
C PHE A 187 -21.59 2.18 14.75
N ASN A 188 -22.26 3.32 14.96
CA ASN A 188 -23.40 3.43 15.87
C ASN A 188 -24.75 3.37 15.12
N GLY A 189 -24.75 3.11 13.81
CA GLY A 189 -25.94 3.13 12.96
C GLY A 189 -26.46 4.53 12.63
N GLU A 190 -25.75 5.59 13.03
CA GLU A 190 -26.11 6.97 12.73
C GLU A 190 -25.42 7.45 11.45
N ILE A 191 -26.19 7.57 10.37
CA ILE A 191 -25.74 8.23 9.14
C ILE A 191 -26.05 9.72 9.26
N SER A 192 -25.21 10.45 9.98
CA SER A 192 -25.38 11.90 10.17
C SER A 192 -24.78 12.74 9.04
N ASP A 193 -23.87 12.17 8.25
CA ASP A 193 -23.14 12.88 7.19
C ASP A 193 -23.53 12.34 5.80
N THR A 194 -24.72 12.71 5.35
CA THR A 194 -25.28 12.32 4.04
C THR A 194 -24.42 12.80 2.88
N LYS A 195 -23.76 13.96 3.02
CA LYS A 195 -22.88 14.51 1.99
C LYS A 195 -21.67 13.61 1.74
N SER A 196 -21.01 13.12 2.80
CA SER A 196 -19.90 12.19 2.63
C SER A 196 -20.33 10.86 2.02
N VAL A 197 -21.55 10.40 2.32
CA VAL A 197 -22.12 9.18 1.70
C VAL A 197 -22.39 9.40 0.21
N ASP A 198 -22.97 10.54 -0.18
CA ASP A 198 -23.22 10.86 -1.58
C ASP A 198 -21.91 11.01 -2.37
N GLU A 199 -20.88 11.59 -1.75
CA GLU A 199 -19.55 11.69 -2.33
C GLU A 199 -18.90 10.30 -2.48
N LEU A 200 -19.03 9.40 -1.48
CA LEU A 200 -18.58 8.01 -1.57
C LEU A 200 -19.28 7.28 -2.72
N ARG A 201 -20.61 7.41 -2.85
CA ARG A 201 -21.38 6.82 -3.97
C ARG A 201 -20.90 7.33 -5.31
N THR A 202 -20.70 8.65 -5.43
CA THR A 202 -20.17 9.28 -6.66
C THR A 202 -18.77 8.78 -7.00
N ASN A 203 -17.89 8.69 -6.00
CA ASN A 203 -16.53 8.20 -6.19
C ASN A 203 -16.49 6.72 -6.56
N TYR A 204 -17.34 5.89 -5.95
CA TYR A 204 -17.47 4.48 -6.29
C TYR A 204 -17.93 4.29 -7.75
N GLN A 205 -18.98 4.98 -8.19
CA GLN A 205 -19.47 4.88 -9.57
C GLN A 205 -18.45 5.40 -10.58
N THR A 206 -17.76 6.49 -10.26
CA THR A 206 -16.65 7.02 -11.07
C THR A 206 -15.51 6.01 -11.18
N LEU A 207 -15.13 5.38 -10.07
CA LEU A 207 -14.10 4.36 -10.03
C LEU A 207 -14.51 3.11 -10.83
N LYS A 208 -15.74 2.62 -10.68
CA LYS A 208 -16.29 1.48 -11.43
C LYS A 208 -16.18 1.70 -12.94
N ALA A 209 -16.60 2.88 -13.42
CA ALA A 209 -16.46 3.25 -14.83
C ALA A 209 -14.99 3.35 -15.26
N ALA A 210 -14.12 3.92 -14.41
CA ALA A 210 -12.70 4.04 -14.70
C ALA A 210 -11.98 2.68 -14.73
N ILE A 211 -12.31 1.74 -13.84
CA ILE A 211 -11.80 0.37 -13.83
C ILE A 211 -12.09 -0.31 -15.18
N LYS A 212 -13.32 -0.20 -15.69
CA LYS A 212 -13.70 -0.76 -16.98
C LYS A 212 -12.85 -0.21 -18.12
N SER A 213 -12.74 1.12 -18.21
CA SER A 213 -11.93 1.79 -19.24
C SER A 213 -10.44 1.46 -19.13
N TYR A 214 -9.92 1.41 -17.91
CA TYR A 214 -8.52 1.10 -17.64
C TYR A 214 -8.19 -0.37 -17.93
N GLY A 215 -9.13 -1.28 -17.70
CA GLY A 215 -9.02 -2.68 -18.11
C GLY A 215 -8.92 -2.83 -19.64
N THR A 216 -9.77 -2.14 -20.40
CA THR A 216 -9.66 -2.11 -21.87
C THR A 216 -8.31 -1.55 -22.33
N TYR A 217 -7.82 -0.49 -21.68
CA TYR A 217 -6.50 0.07 -21.97
C TYR A 217 -5.38 -0.93 -21.68
N MET A 218 -5.40 -1.59 -20.51
CA MET A 218 -4.45 -2.64 -20.15
C MET A 218 -4.41 -3.77 -21.19
N GLU A 219 -5.58 -4.25 -21.63
CA GLU A 219 -5.69 -5.28 -22.66
C GLU A 219 -5.09 -4.84 -24.00
N SER A 220 -5.24 -3.56 -24.37
CA SER A 220 -4.64 -3.01 -25.60
C SER A 220 -3.11 -2.94 -25.57
N LEU A 221 -2.52 -2.97 -24.37
CA LEU A 221 -1.07 -2.94 -24.15
C LEU A 221 -0.44 -4.33 -24.07
N LYS A 222 -1.23 -5.41 -24.17
CA LYS A 222 -0.68 -6.77 -24.16
C LYS A 222 0.39 -6.89 -25.25
N PRO A 223 1.64 -7.28 -24.91
CA PRO A 223 2.70 -7.33 -25.90
C PRO A 223 2.39 -8.34 -27.02
N ILE A 224 2.34 -7.88 -28.28
CA ILE A 224 2.16 -8.73 -29.47
C ILE A 224 3.49 -8.70 -30.23
N ASP A 225 4.26 -9.79 -30.26
CA ASP A 225 5.69 -9.67 -30.60
C ASP A 225 6.18 -10.23 -31.94
N LYS A 226 7.18 -9.53 -32.49
CA LYS A 226 8.30 -10.01 -33.33
C LYS A 226 9.65 -9.27 -33.06
N ASP A 227 9.73 -8.22 -32.23
CA ASP A 227 10.95 -7.45 -31.91
C ASP A 227 11.24 -7.37 -30.39
N VAL A 228 12.36 -7.98 -30.00
CA VAL A 228 12.80 -8.18 -28.61
C VAL A 228 12.93 -6.90 -27.78
N LYS A 229 13.37 -5.77 -28.36
CA LYS A 229 13.58 -4.52 -27.58
C LYS A 229 12.26 -3.83 -27.30
N ARG A 230 11.42 -3.75 -28.33
CA ARG A 230 10.07 -3.19 -28.22
C ARG A 230 9.23 -4.02 -27.25
N PHE A 231 9.32 -5.34 -27.34
CA PHE A 231 8.71 -6.28 -26.41
C PHE A 231 9.07 -6.01 -24.95
N ALA A 232 10.35 -5.80 -24.64
CA ALA A 232 10.79 -5.57 -23.26
C ALA A 232 10.25 -4.25 -22.67
N PHE A 233 10.18 -3.18 -23.47
CA PHE A 233 9.61 -1.90 -23.05
C PHE A 233 8.08 -1.97 -22.90
N ASP A 234 7.40 -2.55 -23.89
CA ASP A 234 5.96 -2.74 -23.88
C ASP A 234 5.54 -3.62 -22.69
N ALA A 235 6.31 -4.67 -22.39
CA ALA A 235 6.10 -5.50 -21.20
C ALA A 235 6.23 -4.71 -19.89
N GLN A 236 7.27 -3.88 -19.71
CA GLN A 236 7.43 -3.07 -18.49
C GLN A 236 6.26 -2.10 -18.27
N THR A 237 5.78 -1.50 -19.36
CA THR A 237 4.64 -0.58 -19.34
C THR A 237 3.35 -1.33 -19.03
N TYR A 238 3.12 -2.48 -19.69
CA TYR A 238 1.99 -3.35 -19.43
C TYR A 238 1.90 -3.75 -17.96
N TYR A 239 3.00 -4.21 -17.34
CA TYR A 239 2.99 -4.64 -15.95
C TYR A 239 2.78 -3.48 -14.96
N LEU A 240 3.26 -2.28 -15.29
CA LEU A 240 2.97 -1.09 -14.50
C LEU A 240 1.46 -0.76 -14.54
N VAL A 241 0.85 -0.83 -15.72
CA VAL A 241 -0.59 -0.62 -15.90
C VAL A 241 -1.39 -1.74 -15.20
N GLN A 242 -0.99 -2.99 -15.33
CA GLN A 242 -1.62 -4.13 -14.63
C GLN A 242 -1.59 -3.95 -13.11
N ARG A 243 -0.46 -3.48 -12.55
CA ARG A 243 -0.34 -3.17 -11.13
C ARG A 243 -1.37 -2.13 -10.69
N PHE A 244 -1.48 -1.01 -11.41
CA PHE A 244 -2.46 0.02 -11.09
C PHE A 244 -3.91 -0.43 -11.32
N TYR A 245 -4.16 -1.29 -12.31
CA TYR A 245 -5.47 -1.89 -12.53
C TYR A 245 -5.88 -2.78 -11.34
N THR A 246 -4.99 -3.69 -10.92
CA THR A 246 -5.21 -4.59 -9.76
C THR A 246 -5.44 -3.78 -8.48
N PHE A 247 -4.70 -2.67 -8.33
CA PHE A 247 -4.89 -1.76 -7.22
C PHE A 247 -6.21 -0.99 -7.28
N ALA A 248 -6.69 -0.64 -8.47
CA ALA A 248 -8.01 -0.04 -8.63
C ALA A 248 -9.13 -1.02 -8.23
N LEU A 249 -9.01 -2.31 -8.57
CA LEU A 249 -9.93 -3.35 -8.09
C LEU A 249 -9.93 -3.43 -6.56
N THR A 250 -8.74 -3.36 -5.94
CA THR A 250 -8.58 -3.32 -4.48
C THR A 250 -9.31 -2.13 -3.85
N VAL A 251 -9.11 -0.93 -4.40
CA VAL A 251 -9.80 0.28 -3.94
C VAL A 251 -11.32 0.19 -4.16
N GLY A 252 -11.74 -0.37 -5.29
CA GLY A 252 -13.15 -0.64 -5.59
C GLY A 252 -13.80 -1.54 -4.53
N ILE A 253 -13.10 -2.57 -4.08
CA ILE A 253 -13.56 -3.44 -3.00
C ILE A 253 -13.69 -2.69 -1.68
N ILE A 254 -12.69 -1.88 -1.31
CA ILE A 254 -12.71 -1.12 -0.05
C ILE A 254 -13.90 -0.16 -0.01
N LEU A 255 -14.07 0.64 -1.08
CA LEU A 255 -15.19 1.57 -1.20
C LEU A 255 -16.53 0.84 -1.20
N GLY A 256 -16.63 -0.25 -1.98
CA GLY A 256 -17.86 -1.04 -2.11
C GLY A 256 -18.26 -1.72 -0.79
N CYS A 257 -17.31 -2.19 0.02
CA CYS A 257 -17.61 -2.78 1.33
C CYS A 257 -18.22 -1.76 2.30
N VAL A 258 -17.63 -0.56 2.37
CA VAL A 258 -18.15 0.52 3.23
C VAL A 258 -19.49 1.01 2.71
N LEU A 259 -19.62 1.21 1.39
CA LEU A 259 -20.87 1.65 0.78
C LEU A 259 -21.99 0.63 0.99
N SER A 260 -21.73 -0.68 0.82
CA SER A 260 -22.73 -1.75 1.04
C SER A 260 -23.27 -1.80 2.46
N ALA A 261 -22.49 -1.32 3.44
CA ALA A 261 -22.91 -1.27 4.83
C ALA A 261 -23.78 -0.04 5.16
N ILE A 262 -23.76 0.99 4.29
CA ILE A 262 -24.50 2.24 4.46
C ILE A 262 -25.73 2.28 3.55
N ASP A 263 -25.58 1.83 2.31
CA ASP A 263 -26.59 1.85 1.24
C ASP A 263 -27.06 0.43 0.94
N THR A 264 -28.14 0.02 1.60
CA THR A 264 -28.70 -1.33 1.46
C THR A 264 -29.59 -1.50 0.22
N GLU A 265 -29.85 -0.42 -0.52
CA GLU A 265 -30.73 -0.45 -1.69
C GLU A 265 -29.98 -0.82 -2.97
N ASP A 266 -28.67 -0.56 -3.03
CA ASP A 266 -27.84 -0.92 -4.19
C ASP A 266 -27.52 -2.43 -4.21
N THR A 267 -28.39 -3.18 -4.88
CA THR A 267 -28.24 -4.63 -5.06
C THR A 267 -27.08 -5.04 -5.99
N GLU A 268 -26.48 -4.10 -6.74
CA GLU A 268 -25.37 -4.42 -7.66
C GLU A 268 -24.02 -4.56 -6.94
N LEU A 269 -23.87 -3.94 -5.76
CA LEU A 269 -22.58 -3.90 -5.05
C LEU A 269 -21.99 -5.29 -4.79
N THR A 270 -22.82 -6.28 -4.43
CA THR A 270 -22.32 -7.65 -4.20
C THR A 270 -21.76 -8.27 -5.47
N SER A 271 -22.41 -8.04 -6.62
CA SER A 271 -21.94 -8.52 -7.92
C SER A 271 -20.64 -7.84 -8.32
N ASP A 272 -20.54 -6.52 -8.12
CA ASP A 272 -19.33 -5.75 -8.39
C ASP A 272 -18.15 -6.24 -7.54
N LEU A 273 -18.35 -6.41 -6.23
CA LEU A 273 -17.31 -6.88 -5.31
C LEU A 273 -16.79 -8.26 -5.69
N ASN A 274 -17.68 -9.19 -6.05
CA ASN A 274 -17.30 -10.51 -6.55
C ASN A 274 -16.51 -10.40 -7.86
N SER A 275 -16.93 -9.54 -8.79
CA SER A 275 -16.24 -9.30 -10.06
C SER A 275 -14.83 -8.73 -9.86
N PHE A 276 -14.69 -7.75 -8.96
CA PHE A 276 -13.38 -7.18 -8.64
C PHE A 276 -12.45 -8.19 -7.97
N ALA A 277 -12.97 -9.01 -7.05
CA ALA A 277 -12.19 -10.07 -6.41
C ALA A 277 -11.72 -11.11 -7.42
N SER A 278 -12.60 -11.57 -8.30
CA SER A 278 -12.24 -12.48 -9.40
C SER A 278 -11.20 -11.86 -10.35
N GLY A 279 -11.31 -10.57 -10.65
CA GLY A 279 -10.32 -9.84 -11.45
C GLY A 279 -8.94 -9.78 -10.80
N ILE A 280 -8.86 -9.65 -9.47
CA ILE A 280 -7.60 -9.74 -8.72
C ILE A 280 -7.02 -11.15 -8.86
N MET A 281 -7.83 -12.19 -8.65
CA MET A 281 -7.37 -13.58 -8.70
C MET A 281 -6.89 -13.97 -10.11
N ALA A 282 -7.54 -13.47 -11.16
CA ALA A 282 -7.10 -13.68 -12.55
C ALA A 282 -5.67 -13.17 -12.83
N LEU A 283 -5.16 -12.24 -12.02
CA LEU A 283 -3.82 -11.64 -12.16
C LEU A 283 -2.81 -12.21 -11.16
N ALA A 284 -3.20 -13.17 -10.31
CA ALA A 284 -2.37 -13.72 -9.25
C ALA A 284 -1.07 -14.35 -9.79
N GLU A 285 -1.18 -15.20 -10.80
CA GLU A 285 -0.04 -15.92 -11.40
C GLU A 285 0.95 -14.97 -12.10
N ASP A 286 0.45 -13.92 -12.75
CA ASP A 286 1.33 -12.92 -13.35
C ASP A 286 2.11 -12.14 -12.28
N GLY A 287 1.47 -11.83 -11.14
CA GLY A 287 2.11 -11.22 -9.99
C GLY A 287 3.27 -12.06 -9.42
N LYS A 288 3.14 -13.40 -9.41
CA LYS A 288 4.19 -14.32 -8.92
C LYS A 288 5.49 -14.22 -9.70
N ARG A 289 5.43 -13.87 -10.99
CA ARG A 289 6.63 -13.74 -11.86
C ARG A 289 7.60 -12.67 -11.38
N PHE A 290 7.11 -11.72 -10.59
CA PHE A 290 7.91 -10.62 -10.06
C PHE A 290 8.43 -10.85 -8.64
N LYS A 291 8.27 -12.07 -8.08
CA LYS A 291 8.93 -12.45 -6.83
C LYS A 291 10.46 -12.20 -6.93
N PRO A 292 11.09 -11.70 -5.87
CA PRO A 292 10.53 -11.54 -4.53
C PRO A 292 9.94 -10.14 -4.25
N LEU A 293 10.42 -9.07 -4.89
CA LEU A 293 9.94 -7.70 -4.57
C LEU A 293 8.55 -7.41 -5.13
N GLY A 294 8.31 -7.81 -6.37
CA GLY A 294 7.10 -7.44 -7.09
C GLY A 294 5.85 -8.17 -6.69
N ALA A 295 5.96 -9.19 -5.86
CA ALA A 295 4.79 -9.84 -5.28
C ALA A 295 4.33 -9.16 -3.97
N SER A 296 5.08 -8.18 -3.43
CA SER A 296 4.75 -7.52 -2.15
C SER A 296 3.42 -6.79 -2.14
N TYR A 297 3.02 -6.18 -3.27
CA TYR A 297 1.72 -5.50 -3.36
C TYR A 297 0.54 -6.49 -3.47
N MET A 298 0.78 -7.72 -3.93
CA MET A 298 -0.27 -8.71 -4.15
C MET A 298 -0.92 -9.16 -2.84
N GLN A 299 -0.19 -9.13 -1.73
CA GLN A 299 -0.74 -9.49 -0.43
C GLN A 299 -1.96 -8.63 -0.07
N LEU A 300 -1.86 -7.31 -0.25
CA LEU A 300 -2.98 -6.38 -0.03
C LEU A 300 -4.15 -6.68 -0.99
N CYS A 301 -3.85 -7.03 -2.24
CA CYS A 301 -4.87 -7.38 -3.22
C CYS A 301 -5.61 -8.66 -2.84
N PHE A 302 -4.91 -9.72 -2.41
CA PHE A 302 -5.52 -10.97 -1.97
C PHE A 302 -6.36 -10.79 -0.69
N GLN A 303 -5.87 -10.00 0.27
CA GLN A 303 -6.65 -9.64 1.45
C GLN A 303 -7.96 -8.94 1.06
N SER A 304 -7.87 -8.00 0.13
CA SER A 304 -9.05 -7.26 -0.36
C SER A 304 -10.02 -8.19 -1.09
N ALA A 305 -9.53 -9.05 -1.99
CA ALA A 305 -10.35 -10.04 -2.69
C ALA A 305 -11.12 -10.93 -1.70
N TRP A 306 -10.44 -11.44 -0.66
CA TRP A 306 -11.06 -12.26 0.38
C TRP A 306 -12.14 -11.49 1.17
N VAL A 307 -11.87 -10.23 1.53
CA VAL A 307 -12.80 -9.37 2.27
C VAL A 307 -14.05 -9.01 1.46
N GLY A 308 -13.86 -8.72 0.17
CA GLY A 308 -14.91 -8.24 -0.72
C GLY A 308 -15.86 -9.33 -1.20
N THR A 309 -15.33 -10.52 -1.50
CA THR A 309 -16.10 -11.57 -2.16
C THR A 309 -17.02 -12.35 -1.21
N THR A 310 -18.13 -12.82 -1.76
CA THR A 310 -19.03 -13.81 -1.14
C THR A 310 -18.84 -15.21 -1.74
N ASP A 311 -18.07 -15.33 -2.82
CA ASP A 311 -17.78 -16.60 -3.48
C ASP A 311 -16.77 -17.43 -2.65
N PRO A 312 -17.14 -18.63 -2.17
CA PRO A 312 -16.26 -19.47 -1.36
C PRO A 312 -15.03 -19.96 -2.12
N LEU A 313 -15.10 -20.11 -3.46
CA LEU A 313 -13.97 -20.56 -4.27
C LEU A 313 -12.90 -19.46 -4.36
N ILE A 314 -13.32 -18.22 -4.61
CA ILE A 314 -12.42 -17.06 -4.64
C ILE A 314 -11.79 -16.83 -3.26
N LYS A 315 -12.56 -16.99 -2.17
CA LYS A 315 -11.99 -16.94 -0.81
C LYS A 315 -10.91 -18.00 -0.60
N ALA A 316 -11.20 -19.25 -0.94
CA ALA A 316 -10.25 -20.35 -0.77
C ALA A 316 -8.97 -20.14 -1.61
N GLU A 317 -9.10 -19.60 -2.82
CA GLU A 317 -7.97 -19.27 -3.68
C GLU A 317 -7.13 -18.13 -3.10
N ALA A 318 -7.76 -17.02 -2.68
CA ALA A 318 -7.05 -15.91 -2.04
C ALA A 318 -6.34 -16.34 -0.74
N GLU A 319 -6.97 -17.20 0.07
CA GLU A 319 -6.35 -17.79 1.26
C GLU A 319 -5.09 -18.59 0.91
N LYS A 320 -5.19 -19.46 -0.10
CA LYS A 320 -4.07 -20.27 -0.55
C LYS A 320 -2.90 -19.38 -0.97
N GLU A 321 -3.18 -18.34 -1.76
CA GLU A 321 -2.17 -17.40 -2.24
C GLU A 321 -1.50 -16.62 -1.09
N MET A 322 -2.28 -16.10 -0.14
CA MET A 322 -1.72 -15.41 1.03
C MET A 322 -0.89 -16.34 1.92
N VAL A 323 -1.31 -17.59 2.11
CA VAL A 323 -0.57 -18.58 2.91
C VAL A 323 0.75 -18.91 2.22
N GLU A 324 0.75 -19.19 0.91
CA GLU A 324 1.98 -19.43 0.15
C GLU A 324 2.93 -18.23 0.25
N TYR A 325 2.38 -17.01 0.20
CA TYR A 325 3.16 -15.78 0.34
C TYR A 325 3.79 -15.67 1.73
N VAL A 326 3.02 -15.90 2.80
CA VAL A 326 3.48 -15.77 4.19
C VAL A 326 4.43 -16.89 4.63
N GLU A 327 4.14 -18.14 4.25
CA GLU A 327 5.02 -19.29 4.54
C GLU A 327 6.42 -19.10 3.96
N SER A 328 6.52 -18.38 2.84
CA SER A 328 7.80 -18.03 2.24
C SER A 328 8.69 -17.19 3.18
N PHE A 329 8.11 -16.43 4.13
CA PHE A 329 8.82 -15.62 5.13
C PHE A 329 9.14 -16.38 6.44
N GLY A 330 8.75 -17.66 6.56
CA GLY A 330 9.04 -18.51 7.71
C GLY A 330 7.84 -18.79 8.64
N THR A 331 8.08 -19.50 9.73
CA THR A 331 7.05 -20.12 10.59
C THR A 331 6.41 -19.18 11.63
N GLY A 332 6.69 -17.88 11.58
CA GLY A 332 6.30 -16.92 12.63
C GLY A 332 4.82 -16.50 12.59
N TYR A 333 4.11 -16.72 11.49
CA TYR A 333 2.75 -16.23 11.29
C TYR A 333 1.81 -17.35 10.84
N PRO A 334 1.04 -17.97 11.76
CA PRO A 334 0.21 -19.12 11.43
C PRO A 334 -1.01 -18.70 10.59
N LYS A 335 -1.50 -19.59 9.72
CA LYS A 335 -2.75 -19.39 8.96
C LYS A 335 -3.90 -18.91 9.86
N ALA A 336 -4.06 -19.47 11.05
CA ALA A 336 -5.11 -19.07 11.98
C ALA A 336 -5.08 -17.58 12.34
N ARG A 337 -3.87 -17.01 12.52
CA ARG A 337 -3.69 -15.58 12.81
C ARG A 337 -4.02 -14.73 11.59
N LEU A 338 -3.60 -15.16 10.39
CA LEU A 338 -3.97 -14.50 9.13
C LEU A 338 -5.49 -14.40 8.98
N MET A 339 -6.19 -15.52 9.17
CA MET A 339 -7.64 -15.58 9.02
C MET A 339 -8.35 -14.70 10.05
N SER A 340 -7.91 -14.73 11.30
CA SER A 340 -8.46 -13.87 12.34
C SER A 340 -8.29 -12.38 12.01
N GLU A 341 -7.16 -11.96 11.47
CA GLU A 341 -6.97 -10.55 11.06
C GLU A 341 -7.83 -10.19 9.84
N LEU A 342 -7.95 -11.08 8.85
CA LEU A 342 -8.83 -10.88 7.69
C LEU A 342 -10.29 -10.70 8.09
N GLU A 343 -10.79 -11.50 9.03
CA GLU A 343 -12.14 -11.37 9.58
C GLU A 343 -12.34 -10.02 10.27
N ARG A 344 -11.37 -9.57 11.06
CA ARG A 344 -11.40 -8.25 11.72
C ARG A 344 -11.43 -7.12 10.69
N MET A 345 -10.59 -7.20 9.65
CA MET A 345 -10.60 -6.24 8.54
C MET A 345 -11.95 -6.21 7.82
N SER A 346 -12.53 -7.39 7.55
CA SER A 346 -13.83 -7.50 6.87
C SER A 346 -14.96 -6.90 7.69
N ARG A 347 -15.04 -7.22 8.99
CA ARG A 347 -16.03 -6.66 9.92
C ARG A 347 -15.88 -5.14 10.05
N HIS A 348 -14.65 -4.64 10.02
CA HIS A 348 -14.37 -3.21 10.07
C HIS A 348 -14.86 -2.46 8.83
N LEU A 349 -14.50 -2.92 7.63
CA LEU A 349 -14.93 -2.27 6.39
C LEU A 349 -16.44 -2.38 6.17
N ARG A 350 -17.09 -3.42 6.69
CA ARG A 350 -18.55 -3.58 6.68
C ARG A 350 -19.26 -2.86 7.84
N LEU A 351 -18.55 -2.01 8.58
CA LEU A 351 -19.08 -1.21 9.69
C LEU A 351 -19.73 -2.02 10.83
N ILE A 352 -19.41 -3.31 10.93
CA ILE A 352 -19.94 -4.21 11.98
C ILE A 352 -19.21 -3.97 13.31
N GLU A 353 -17.89 -3.79 13.25
CA GLU A 353 -17.05 -3.66 14.45
C GLU A 353 -15.85 -2.74 14.18
N ARG A 354 -15.51 -1.88 15.15
CA ARG A 354 -14.34 -1.00 15.02
C ARG A 354 -13.05 -1.79 15.11
N TYR A 355 -12.07 -1.48 14.26
CA TYR A 355 -10.74 -2.04 14.39
C TYR A 355 -10.04 -1.47 15.63
N THR A 356 -9.62 -2.37 16.53
CA THR A 356 -8.85 -2.06 17.74
C THR A 356 -7.44 -2.65 17.61
N VAL A 357 -6.44 -2.06 18.26
CA VAL A 357 -5.04 -2.55 18.18
C VAL A 357 -4.67 -3.30 19.44
#